data_AF-A0A8J7SN17-F1
#
_entry.id   AF-A0A8J7SN17-F1
#
_cell.length_a   1.000
_cell.length_b   1.000
_cell.length_c   1.000
_cell.angle_alpha   90.00
_cell.angle_beta   90.00
_cell.angle_gamma   90.00
#
_symmetry.space_group_name_H-M   'P 1'
#
loop_
_entity.id
_entity.type
_entity.pdbx_description
1 polymer ?
#
loop_
_entity_poly.entity_id
_entity_poly.type
_entity_poly.pdbx_seq_one_letter_code
_entity_poly.pdbx_strand_id
1 'polypeptide(L)'
;MLIEKANRGLALAEERFLLNDLKELPDFTQYSHNNVNHILSIYARVYKFALAPFQKEELEQVLTIINSHSSILPKEDKERIFTFLMGIVDYYCRSPEKTNLSVFETYKVYKMGFTNLWLVQDDGFMYFEDFINMLFLAFYNKDSDLLETISSDYYAPYIPKGYDSFVLMLSKAYNFFLHGEWEAVLKSFSNQELPNKEHRLHFIIQRNNIEIKALFEAFVHDKVEIGEILVYLEKHYRFIQRRTTYSDEQKLRNFNFIKFLRKLYIYLTKRITFNFNKETAKKEITTWIAEIEKTGTNTIDQPWLKSIGETLLDELKPNAPRSEQNTF
;
A
#
# COMPACT_ATOMS: atom_id res chain seq x y z
N MET A 1 11.23 -12.90 -17.12
CA MET A 1 10.15 -13.18 -16.14
C MET A 1 10.36 -14.39 -15.21
N LEU A 2 10.24 -15.67 -15.60
CA LEU A 2 10.51 -16.80 -14.66
C LEU A 2 12.00 -16.90 -14.27
N ILE A 3 12.90 -16.66 -15.23
CA ILE A 3 14.36 -16.56 -15.02
C ILE A 3 14.71 -15.31 -14.18
N GLU A 4 13.94 -14.24 -14.30
CA GLU A 4 14.15 -12.96 -13.62
C GLU A 4 13.61 -12.99 -12.18
N LYS A 5 12.47 -13.67 -11.96
CA LYS A 5 11.96 -14.03 -10.63
C LYS A 5 12.83 -15.09 -9.96
N ALA A 6 13.44 -16.01 -10.73
CA ALA A 6 14.44 -16.95 -10.24
C ALA A 6 15.75 -16.24 -9.87
N ASN A 7 16.18 -15.22 -10.63
CA ASN A 7 17.36 -14.42 -10.31
C ASN A 7 17.13 -13.48 -9.11
N ARG A 8 15.95 -12.86 -8.98
CA ARG A 8 15.55 -12.13 -7.75
C ARG A 8 15.40 -13.09 -6.54
N GLY A 9 14.88 -14.30 -6.77
CA GLY A 9 14.78 -15.34 -5.74
C GLY A 9 16.14 -15.93 -5.34
N LEU A 10 17.09 -16.03 -6.28
CA LEU A 10 18.49 -16.41 -6.06
C LEU A 10 19.24 -15.29 -5.32
N ALA A 11 19.06 -14.02 -5.69
CA ALA A 11 19.64 -12.90 -4.96
C ALA A 11 19.08 -12.78 -3.52
N LEU A 12 17.77 -12.96 -3.31
CA LEU A 12 17.17 -13.02 -1.98
C LEU A 12 17.60 -14.26 -1.18
N ALA A 13 17.92 -15.37 -1.84
CA ALA A 13 18.45 -16.58 -1.20
C ALA A 13 19.95 -16.45 -0.88
N GLU A 14 20.74 -15.80 -1.73
CA GLU A 14 22.15 -15.44 -1.51
C GLU A 14 22.29 -14.37 -0.42
N GLU A 15 21.40 -13.39 -0.35
CA GLU A 15 21.36 -12.40 0.75
C GLU A 15 20.96 -13.04 2.09
N ARG A 16 20.04 -14.02 2.09
CA ARG A 16 19.78 -14.86 3.27
C ARG A 16 20.95 -15.78 3.64
N PHE A 17 21.77 -16.17 2.67
CA PHE A 17 22.99 -16.93 2.90
C PHE A 17 24.09 -16.04 3.50
N LEU A 18 24.24 -14.80 3.00
CA LEU A 18 25.13 -13.76 3.54
C LEU A 18 24.79 -13.40 5.00
N LEU A 19 23.52 -13.49 5.40
CA LEU A 19 23.11 -13.36 6.81
C LEU A 19 23.62 -14.49 7.72
N ASN A 20 23.91 -15.69 7.19
CA ASN A 20 24.48 -16.80 7.98
C ASN A 20 26.01 -16.71 8.10
N ASP A 21 26.68 -16.05 7.15
CA ASP A 21 28.15 -15.82 7.14
C ASP A 21 28.57 -14.49 7.80
N LEU A 22 27.62 -13.76 8.43
CA LEU A 22 27.80 -12.47 9.10
C LEU A 22 28.91 -12.42 10.17
N LYS A 23 29.45 -13.56 10.62
CA LYS A 23 30.50 -13.63 11.64
C LYS A 23 31.91 -13.30 11.12
N GLU A 24 32.12 -13.24 9.80
CA GLU A 24 33.45 -13.10 9.19
C GLU A 24 33.71 -11.77 8.46
N LEU A 25 32.78 -10.80 8.53
CA LEU A 25 32.95 -9.54 7.81
C LEU A 25 33.73 -8.49 8.63
N PRO A 26 34.49 -7.59 7.96
CA PRO A 26 35.34 -6.61 8.63
C PRO A 26 34.56 -5.65 9.53
N ASP A 27 35.14 -5.25 10.66
CA ASP A 27 34.56 -4.21 11.51
C ASP A 27 34.63 -2.83 10.82
N PHE A 28 33.47 -2.34 10.38
CA PHE A 28 33.31 -1.04 9.75
C PHE A 28 32.90 0.09 10.73
N THR A 29 32.93 -0.13 12.05
CA THR A 29 32.62 0.91 13.07
C THR A 29 33.48 2.18 12.93
N GLN A 30 34.67 2.03 12.36
CA GLN A 30 35.62 3.10 12.01
C GLN A 30 35.15 4.07 10.91
N TYR A 31 34.11 3.75 10.13
CA TYR A 31 33.57 4.65 9.06
C TYR A 31 32.42 5.55 9.54
N SER A 32 32.31 5.76 10.86
CA SER A 32 31.25 6.53 11.50
C SER A 32 31.41 8.06 11.36
N HIS A 33 32.62 8.56 11.05
CA HIS A 33 32.93 9.99 11.02
C HIS A 33 33.74 10.40 9.77
N ASN A 34 33.19 11.35 9.01
CA ASN A 34 33.90 12.29 8.13
C ASN A 34 34.86 11.77 7.03
N ASN A 35 34.78 10.52 6.60
CA ASN A 35 35.67 10.03 5.55
C ASN A 35 35.12 10.27 4.13
N VAL A 36 36.04 10.65 3.26
CA VAL A 36 35.94 10.91 1.81
C VAL A 36 35.25 9.78 1.02
N ASN A 37 35.01 8.62 1.63
CA ASN A 37 34.28 7.48 1.06
C ASN A 37 32.85 7.37 1.65
N HIS A 38 31.96 8.26 1.21
CA HIS A 38 30.54 8.29 1.59
C HIS A 38 29.82 6.95 1.36
N ILE A 39 30.22 6.20 0.32
CA ILE A 39 29.67 4.88 -0.03
C ILE A 39 29.95 3.85 1.08
N LEU A 40 31.18 3.78 1.57
CA LEU A 40 31.55 2.83 2.64
C LEU A 40 30.84 3.13 3.96
N SER A 41 30.58 4.41 4.26
CA SER A 41 29.80 4.80 5.45
C SER A 41 28.33 4.36 5.33
N ILE A 42 27.74 4.45 4.13
CA ILE A 42 26.39 3.96 3.86
C ILE A 42 26.36 2.44 3.99
N TYR A 43 27.24 1.71 3.30
CA TYR A 43 27.30 0.24 3.42
C TYR A 43 27.53 -0.21 4.87
N ALA A 44 28.43 0.43 5.62
CA ALA A 44 28.67 0.12 7.03
C ALA A 44 27.43 0.30 7.91
N ARG A 45 26.63 1.35 7.67
CA ARG A 45 25.39 1.63 8.41
C ARG A 45 24.26 0.70 8.02
N VAL A 46 24.07 0.43 6.72
CA VAL A 46 23.08 -0.55 6.25
C VAL A 46 23.44 -1.96 6.74
N TYR A 47 24.72 -2.30 6.74
CA TYR A 47 25.22 -3.57 7.24
C TYR A 47 25.01 -3.76 8.74
N LYS A 48 25.15 -2.71 9.55
CA LYS A 48 24.76 -2.75 10.97
C LYS A 48 23.29 -3.15 11.18
N PHE A 49 22.40 -2.84 10.24
CA PHE A 49 20.99 -3.29 10.32
C PHE A 49 20.81 -4.79 10.14
N ALA A 50 21.73 -5.48 9.45
CA ALA A 50 21.68 -6.92 9.29
C ALA A 50 22.11 -7.68 10.57
N LEU A 51 22.86 -7.02 11.46
CA LEU A 51 23.57 -7.63 12.58
C LEU A 51 22.87 -7.48 13.95
N ALA A 52 21.98 -6.51 14.13
CA ALA A 52 21.36 -6.22 15.42
C ALA A 52 19.86 -5.87 15.28
N PRO A 53 19.01 -6.24 16.25
CA PRO A 53 17.64 -5.76 16.29
C PRO A 53 17.64 -4.23 16.46
N PHE A 54 17.15 -3.54 15.44
CA PHE A 54 17.18 -2.07 15.36
C PHE A 54 15.80 -1.45 15.56
N GLN A 55 15.78 -0.16 15.87
CA GLN A 55 14.57 0.63 16.11
C GLN A 55 14.26 1.57 14.93
N LYS A 56 13.01 2.04 14.85
CA LYS A 56 12.54 3.01 13.84
C LYS A 56 13.46 4.23 13.69
N GLU A 57 13.95 4.77 14.80
CA GLU A 57 14.79 5.97 14.82
C GLU A 57 16.14 5.76 14.12
N GLU A 58 16.68 4.54 14.21
CA GLU A 58 17.93 4.15 13.55
C GLU A 58 17.73 4.05 12.04
N LEU A 59 16.58 3.52 11.59
CA LEU A 59 16.20 3.50 10.18
C LEU A 59 16.11 4.92 9.60
N GLU A 60 15.44 5.86 10.30
CA GLU A 60 15.32 7.25 9.82
C GLU A 60 16.68 7.92 9.62
N GLN A 61 17.62 7.70 10.54
CA GLN A 61 18.96 8.26 10.43
C GLN A 61 19.68 7.74 9.19
N VAL A 62 19.55 6.44 8.88
CA VAL A 62 20.20 5.87 7.70
C VAL A 62 19.51 6.32 6.43
N LEU A 63 18.17 6.35 6.37
CA LEU A 63 17.45 6.88 5.21
C LEU A 63 17.82 8.34 4.93
N THR A 64 17.99 9.15 5.98
CA THR A 64 18.41 10.56 5.86
C THR A 64 19.81 10.68 5.23
N ILE A 65 20.76 9.86 5.69
CA ILE A 65 22.14 9.86 5.17
C ILE A 65 22.19 9.35 3.75
N ILE A 66 21.42 8.31 3.45
CA ILE A 66 21.33 7.76 2.11
C ILE A 66 20.78 8.81 1.16
N ASN A 67 19.67 9.45 1.53
CA ASN A 67 19.03 10.47 0.72
C ASN A 67 19.98 11.65 0.44
N SER A 68 20.79 12.09 1.43
CA SER A 68 21.72 13.21 1.25
C SER A 68 22.89 12.92 0.30
N HIS A 69 23.23 11.65 0.08
CA HIS A 69 24.32 11.24 -0.82
C HIS A 69 23.81 10.59 -2.11
N SER A 70 22.49 10.41 -2.26
CA SER A 70 21.88 9.71 -3.39
C SER A 70 22.32 10.25 -4.75
N SER A 71 22.46 11.57 -4.92
CA SER A 71 22.82 12.18 -6.20
C SER A 71 24.21 11.79 -6.73
N ILE A 72 25.14 11.43 -5.84
CA ILE A 72 26.54 11.12 -6.18
C ILE A 72 26.83 9.61 -6.26
N LEU A 73 25.86 8.76 -5.89
CA LEU A 73 26.03 7.31 -5.93
C LEU A 73 25.92 6.77 -7.38
N PRO A 74 26.81 5.86 -7.80
CA PRO A 74 26.62 5.05 -8.99
C PRO A 74 25.29 4.29 -8.95
N LYS A 75 24.74 3.98 -10.13
CA LYS A 75 23.45 3.31 -10.25
C LYS A 75 23.45 1.93 -9.57
N GLU A 76 24.50 1.16 -9.79
CA GLU A 76 24.64 -0.19 -9.26
C GLU A 76 24.68 -0.18 -7.72
N ASP A 77 25.29 0.85 -7.13
CA ASP A 77 25.31 1.01 -5.68
C ASP A 77 23.93 1.39 -5.12
N LYS A 78 23.17 2.26 -5.82
CA LYS A 78 21.80 2.60 -5.44
C LYS A 78 20.90 1.36 -5.40
N GLU A 79 20.95 0.55 -6.45
CA GLU A 79 20.16 -0.69 -6.56
C GLU A 79 20.53 -1.71 -5.47
N ARG A 80 21.83 -1.86 -5.20
CA ARG A 80 22.34 -2.74 -4.13
C ARG A 80 21.89 -2.28 -2.75
N ILE A 81 22.07 -0.99 -2.44
CA ILE A 81 21.65 -0.39 -1.17
C ILE A 81 20.14 -0.55 -0.98
N PHE A 82 19.35 -0.28 -2.02
CA PHE A 82 17.90 -0.46 -2.00
C PHE A 82 17.50 -1.91 -1.71
N THR A 83 18.03 -2.86 -2.48
CA THR A 83 17.70 -4.29 -2.37
C THR A 83 18.06 -4.81 -0.97
N PHE A 84 19.23 -4.45 -0.49
CA PHE A 84 19.71 -4.88 0.82
C PHE A 84 18.86 -4.30 1.97
N LEU A 85 18.52 -3.00 1.92
CA LEU A 85 17.60 -2.38 2.90
C LEU A 85 16.22 -3.04 2.90
N MET A 86 15.67 -3.30 1.71
CA MET A 86 14.37 -3.96 1.54
C MET A 86 14.38 -5.37 2.14
N GLY A 87 15.43 -6.15 1.90
CA GLY A 87 15.60 -7.49 2.46
C GLY A 87 15.66 -7.49 3.98
N ILE A 88 16.38 -6.52 4.56
CA ILE A 88 16.48 -6.34 6.00
C ILE A 88 15.11 -5.96 6.60
N VAL A 89 14.43 -4.95 6.06
CA VAL A 89 13.13 -4.51 6.59
C VAL A 89 12.09 -5.63 6.48
N ASP A 90 12.01 -6.34 5.35
CA ASP A 90 11.08 -7.47 5.18
C ASP A 90 11.35 -8.61 6.20
N TYR A 91 12.62 -8.91 6.49
CA TYR A 91 13.00 -9.90 7.50
C TYR A 91 12.46 -9.54 8.89
N TYR A 92 12.65 -8.29 9.29
CA TYR A 92 12.28 -7.82 10.63
C TYR A 92 10.77 -7.54 10.77
N CYS A 93 10.10 -7.05 9.73
CA CYS A 93 8.63 -6.90 9.73
C CYS A 93 7.89 -8.23 9.93
N ARG A 94 8.49 -9.35 9.48
CA ARG A 94 7.94 -10.70 9.69
C ARG A 94 8.29 -11.29 11.06
N SER A 95 9.15 -10.62 11.82
CA SER A 95 9.62 -11.05 13.14
C SER A 95 9.35 -9.95 14.18
N PRO A 96 8.08 -9.62 14.46
CA PRO A 96 7.70 -8.48 15.31
C PRO A 96 8.21 -8.59 16.76
N GLU A 97 8.59 -9.79 17.21
CA GLU A 97 9.22 -9.98 18.53
C GLU A 97 10.65 -9.43 18.61
N LYS A 98 11.28 -9.13 17.46
CA LYS A 98 12.68 -8.68 17.39
C LYS A 98 12.83 -7.17 17.20
N THR A 99 11.83 -6.46 16.65
CA THR A 99 11.92 -5.02 16.34
C THR A 99 10.54 -4.36 16.40
N ASN A 100 10.51 -3.03 16.52
CA ASN A 100 9.28 -2.24 16.42
C ASN A 100 8.95 -1.80 14.98
N LEU A 101 9.62 -2.35 13.97
CA LEU A 101 9.36 -2.03 12.57
C LEU A 101 7.99 -2.56 12.14
N SER A 102 7.35 -1.83 11.25
CA SER A 102 6.06 -2.12 10.67
C SER A 102 6.12 -2.01 9.15
N VAL A 103 5.02 -2.33 8.47
CA VAL A 103 4.90 -2.19 7.01
C VAL A 103 5.11 -0.73 6.56
N PHE A 104 4.93 0.25 7.45
CA PHE A 104 5.22 1.66 7.16
C PHE A 104 6.70 1.90 6.84
N GLU A 105 7.61 1.21 7.52
CA GLU A 105 9.05 1.35 7.27
C GLU A 105 9.43 0.77 5.89
N THR A 106 8.74 -0.28 5.43
CA THR A 106 8.84 -0.76 4.04
C THR A 106 8.45 0.32 3.04
N TYR A 107 7.37 1.06 3.32
CA TYR A 107 6.93 2.17 2.47
C TYR A 107 7.98 3.29 2.39
N LYS A 108 8.64 3.64 3.50
CA LYS A 108 9.68 4.69 3.50
C LYS A 108 10.86 4.33 2.60
N VAL A 109 11.33 3.08 2.66
CA VAL A 109 12.42 2.61 1.79
C VAL A 109 11.99 2.65 0.32
N TYR A 110 10.79 2.16 0.01
CA TYR A 110 10.22 2.25 -1.34
C TYR A 110 10.12 3.69 -1.84
N LYS A 111 9.56 4.59 -1.03
CA LYS A 111 9.43 6.02 -1.36
C LYS A 111 10.79 6.65 -1.64
N MET A 112 11.80 6.37 -0.81
CA MET A 112 13.16 6.88 -1.04
C MET A 112 13.74 6.37 -2.35
N GLY A 113 13.69 5.06 -2.61
CA GLY A 113 14.21 4.49 -3.86
C GLY A 113 13.48 5.03 -5.08
N PHE A 114 12.16 5.19 -4.99
CA PHE A 114 11.34 5.72 -6.07
C PHE A 114 11.61 7.21 -6.34
N THR A 115 11.60 8.05 -5.30
CA THR A 115 11.85 9.51 -5.42
C THR A 115 13.24 9.84 -5.95
N ASN A 116 14.21 8.99 -5.62
CA ASN A 116 15.57 9.11 -6.10
C ASN A 116 15.85 8.38 -7.42
N LEU A 117 14.82 7.77 -8.05
CA LEU A 117 14.91 7.08 -9.34
C LEU A 117 15.88 5.88 -9.34
N TRP A 118 16.01 5.22 -8.19
CA TRP A 118 16.91 4.07 -8.02
C TRP A 118 16.39 2.79 -8.66
N LEU A 119 15.10 2.76 -9.00
CA LEU A 119 14.41 1.61 -9.60
C LEU A 119 14.31 1.74 -11.13
N VAL A 120 14.98 2.74 -11.72
CA VAL A 120 15.03 2.93 -13.17
C VAL A 120 16.00 1.92 -13.77
N GLN A 121 15.52 1.13 -14.73
CA GLN A 121 16.26 0.11 -15.45
C GLN A 121 17.28 0.72 -16.43
N ASP A 122 18.11 -0.12 -17.04
CA ASP A 122 19.18 0.32 -17.96
C ASP A 122 18.63 0.97 -19.24
N ASP A 123 17.39 0.64 -19.61
CA ASP A 123 16.69 1.25 -20.73
C ASP A 123 16.08 2.63 -20.39
N GLY A 124 16.25 3.10 -19.15
CA GLY A 124 15.74 4.38 -18.67
C GLY A 124 14.31 4.35 -18.17
N PHE A 125 13.64 3.18 -18.13
CA PHE A 125 12.27 3.06 -17.63
C PHE A 125 12.22 2.39 -16.26
N MET A 126 11.25 2.75 -15.44
CA MET A 126 10.91 2.00 -14.23
C MET A 126 9.95 0.86 -14.59
N TYR A 127 10.03 -0.27 -13.88
CA TYR A 127 9.05 -1.34 -14.04
C TYR A 127 7.64 -0.81 -13.74
N PHE A 128 6.68 -1.18 -14.60
CA PHE A 128 5.30 -0.76 -14.43
C PHE A 128 4.73 -1.17 -13.05
N GLU A 129 5.04 -2.39 -12.60
CA GLU A 129 4.62 -2.89 -11.29
C GLU A 129 5.11 -2.02 -10.13
N ASP A 130 6.31 -1.43 -10.25
CA ASP A 130 6.88 -0.60 -9.20
C ASP A 130 6.10 0.72 -9.07
N PHE A 131 5.67 1.32 -10.19
CA PHE A 131 4.73 2.47 -10.16
C PHE A 131 3.41 2.12 -9.46
N ILE A 132 2.84 0.95 -9.76
CA ILE A 132 1.56 0.54 -9.17
C ILE A 132 1.67 0.25 -7.68
N ASN A 133 2.74 -0.45 -7.29
CA ASN A 133 3.03 -0.72 -5.89
C ASN A 133 3.26 0.60 -5.15
N MET A 134 3.99 1.55 -5.74
CA MET A 134 4.24 2.86 -5.13
C MET A 134 2.95 3.65 -4.94
N LEU A 135 2.08 3.70 -5.95
CA LEU A 135 0.74 4.33 -5.86
C LEU A 135 -0.09 3.72 -4.74
N PHE A 136 -0.15 2.39 -4.68
CA PHE A 136 -0.92 1.67 -3.66
C PHE A 136 -0.38 1.94 -2.25
N LEU A 137 0.94 1.88 -2.07
CA LEU A 137 1.56 2.15 -0.78
C LEU A 137 1.40 3.62 -0.37
N ALA A 138 1.52 4.57 -1.30
CA ALA A 138 1.28 5.99 -1.04
C ALA A 138 -0.15 6.22 -0.58
N PHE A 139 -1.12 5.61 -1.26
CA PHE A 139 -2.52 5.65 -0.85
C PHE A 139 -2.75 5.06 0.55
N TYR A 140 -2.23 3.86 0.81
CA TYR A 140 -2.41 3.19 2.11
C TYR A 140 -1.81 4.01 3.26
N ASN A 141 -0.70 4.71 2.99
CA ASN A 141 -0.03 5.57 3.96
C ASN A 141 -0.48 7.06 3.89
N LYS A 142 -1.54 7.35 3.13
CA LYS A 142 -2.15 8.68 2.99
C LYS A 142 -1.18 9.79 2.54
N ASP A 143 -0.25 9.46 1.64
CA ASP A 143 0.74 10.40 1.10
C ASP A 143 0.19 11.07 -0.17
N SER A 144 -0.60 12.13 0.02
CA SER A 144 -1.18 12.93 -1.07
C SER A 144 -0.11 13.56 -1.96
N ASP A 145 0.95 14.09 -1.37
CA ASP A 145 2.02 14.80 -2.08
C ASP A 145 2.69 13.89 -3.12
N LEU A 146 2.99 12.65 -2.73
CA LEU A 146 3.56 11.67 -3.66
C LEU A 146 2.55 11.27 -4.74
N LEU A 147 1.28 11.05 -4.39
CA LEU A 147 0.25 10.72 -5.37
C LEU A 147 0.10 11.82 -6.42
N GLU A 148 0.13 13.09 -6.02
CA GLU A 148 0.06 14.23 -6.94
C GLU A 148 1.30 14.34 -7.84
N THR A 149 2.49 14.17 -7.26
CA THR A 149 3.75 14.34 -7.98
C THR A 149 4.07 13.19 -8.92
N ILE A 150 3.61 11.96 -8.67
CA ILE A 150 3.94 10.77 -9.49
C ILE A 150 3.48 10.88 -10.95
N SER A 151 2.51 11.76 -11.20
CA SER A 151 1.93 11.99 -12.53
C SER A 151 2.47 13.26 -13.21
N SER A 152 3.46 13.91 -12.60
CA SER A 152 4.09 15.14 -13.10
C SER A 152 5.10 14.87 -14.22
N ASP A 153 5.50 15.95 -14.90
CA ASP A 153 6.55 15.94 -15.93
C ASP A 153 7.90 15.40 -15.41
N TYR A 154 8.12 15.38 -14.09
CA TYR A 154 9.33 14.81 -13.50
C TYR A 154 9.41 13.29 -13.68
N TYR A 155 8.30 12.56 -13.50
CA TYR A 155 8.30 11.09 -13.60
C TYR A 155 7.93 10.58 -14.99
N ALA A 156 7.27 11.40 -15.81
CA ALA A 156 6.84 11.04 -17.16
C ALA A 156 7.94 10.37 -18.03
N PRO A 157 9.22 10.80 -18.02
CA PRO A 157 10.26 10.16 -18.82
C PRO A 157 10.56 8.70 -18.44
N TYR A 158 10.25 8.31 -17.19
CA TYR A 158 10.57 6.99 -16.65
C TYR A 158 9.39 6.01 -16.73
N ILE A 159 8.23 6.46 -17.20
CA ILE A 159 7.05 5.60 -17.38
C ILE A 159 7.17 4.89 -18.74
N PRO A 160 6.98 3.56 -18.79
CA PRO A 160 6.97 2.83 -20.05
C PRO A 160 5.90 3.39 -21.00
N LYS A 161 6.23 3.47 -22.30
CA LYS A 161 5.34 4.02 -23.33
C LYS A 161 3.97 3.34 -23.31
N GLY A 162 2.91 4.15 -23.25
CA GLY A 162 1.52 3.68 -23.25
C GLY A 162 0.95 3.37 -21.87
N TYR A 163 1.68 3.72 -20.80
CA TYR A 163 1.22 3.58 -19.42
C TYR A 163 1.00 4.94 -18.72
N ASP A 164 1.33 6.07 -19.36
CA ASP A 164 1.26 7.41 -18.76
C ASP A 164 -0.16 7.81 -18.35
N SER A 165 -1.11 7.73 -19.30
CA SER A 165 -2.52 8.04 -19.06
C SER A 165 -3.10 7.20 -17.92
N PHE A 166 -2.56 6.00 -17.79
CA PHE A 166 -2.98 5.01 -16.83
C PHE A 166 -2.46 5.30 -15.43
N VAL A 167 -1.16 5.59 -15.28
CA VAL A 167 -0.55 6.01 -14.00
C VAL A 167 -1.21 7.29 -13.51
N LEU A 168 -1.42 8.26 -14.40
CA LEU A 168 -2.12 9.52 -14.11
C LEU A 168 -3.54 9.29 -13.59
N MET A 169 -4.31 8.42 -14.24
CA MET A 169 -5.68 8.12 -13.84
C MET A 169 -5.73 7.45 -12.45
N LEU A 170 -4.86 6.48 -12.18
CA LEU A 170 -4.83 5.82 -10.87
C LEU A 170 -4.37 6.76 -9.75
N SER A 171 -3.33 7.56 -10.00
CA SER A 171 -2.86 8.60 -9.07
C SER A 171 -4.03 9.52 -8.66
N LYS A 172 -4.78 10.04 -9.65
CA LYS A 172 -5.95 10.89 -9.41
C LYS A 172 -7.03 10.16 -8.62
N ALA A 173 -7.36 8.92 -8.99
CA ALA A 173 -8.35 8.14 -8.28
C ALA A 173 -8.00 7.96 -6.80
N TYR A 174 -6.74 7.61 -6.50
CA TYR A 174 -6.26 7.49 -5.12
C TYR A 174 -6.30 8.82 -4.39
N ASN A 175 -5.87 9.92 -5.02
CA ASN A 175 -5.87 11.22 -4.37
C ASN A 175 -7.28 11.74 -4.06
N PHE A 176 -8.21 11.60 -5.02
CA PHE A 176 -9.63 11.94 -4.80
C PHE A 176 -10.24 11.12 -3.66
N PHE A 177 -9.89 9.83 -3.58
CA PHE A 177 -10.37 8.99 -2.49
C PHE A 177 -9.87 9.50 -1.12
N LEU A 178 -8.59 9.85 -1.00
CA LEU A 178 -8.03 10.38 0.25
C LEU A 178 -8.73 11.66 0.72
N HIS A 179 -9.24 12.47 -0.22
CA HIS A 179 -9.94 13.72 0.05
C HIS A 179 -11.46 13.57 0.17
N GLY A 180 -11.99 12.34 0.12
CA GLY A 180 -13.43 12.08 0.21
C GLY A 180 -14.23 12.51 -1.02
N GLU A 181 -13.57 12.70 -2.16
CA GLU A 181 -14.20 13.08 -3.43
C GLU A 181 -14.70 11.83 -4.20
N TRP A 182 -15.58 11.04 -3.58
CA TRP A 182 -15.99 9.72 -4.07
C TRP A 182 -16.53 9.72 -5.51
N GLU A 183 -17.34 10.73 -5.87
CA GLU A 183 -17.83 10.87 -7.25
C GLU A 183 -16.70 11.11 -8.25
N ALA A 184 -15.68 11.89 -7.87
CA ALA A 184 -14.52 12.15 -8.72
C ALA A 184 -13.69 10.88 -8.91
N VAL A 185 -13.60 10.02 -7.88
CA VAL A 185 -13.00 8.68 -8.00
C VAL A 185 -13.72 7.87 -9.07
N LEU A 186 -15.05 7.77 -9.02
CA LEU A 186 -15.83 7.00 -9.99
C LEU A 186 -15.73 7.56 -11.41
N LYS A 187 -15.71 8.89 -11.55
CA LYS A 187 -15.55 9.58 -12.85
C LYS A 187 -14.13 9.47 -13.41
N SER A 188 -13.12 9.26 -12.56
CA SER A 188 -11.72 9.16 -12.98
C SER A 188 -11.43 7.87 -13.77
N PHE A 189 -12.18 6.79 -13.52
CA PHE A 189 -11.98 5.51 -14.18
C PHE A 189 -12.50 5.52 -15.62
N SER A 190 -11.60 5.79 -16.55
CA SER A 190 -11.82 5.64 -17.99
C SER A 190 -11.41 4.25 -18.49
N ASN A 191 -11.94 3.85 -19.65
CA ASN A 191 -11.45 2.65 -20.35
C ASN A 191 -10.04 2.92 -20.87
N GLN A 192 -9.04 2.33 -20.20
CA GLN A 192 -7.64 2.40 -20.61
C GLN A 192 -7.24 1.09 -21.30
N GLU A 193 -6.66 1.18 -22.49
CA GLU A 193 -6.04 0.03 -23.16
C GLU A 193 -4.57 -0.04 -22.80
N LEU A 194 -4.23 -0.96 -21.89
CA LEU A 194 -2.83 -1.25 -21.60
C LEU A 194 -2.22 -2.18 -22.67
N PRO A 195 -0.95 -1.94 -23.11
CA PRO A 195 -0.27 -2.80 -24.08
C PRO A 195 -0.15 -4.25 -23.63
N ASN A 196 0.13 -4.49 -22.34
CA ASN A 196 0.28 -5.83 -21.78
C ASN A 196 -1.03 -6.31 -21.12
N LYS A 197 -1.49 -7.51 -21.50
CA LYS A 197 -2.69 -8.16 -20.98
C LYS A 197 -2.60 -8.52 -19.49
N GLU A 198 -1.43 -8.93 -19.00
CA GLU A 198 -1.22 -9.24 -17.58
C GLU A 198 -1.26 -7.97 -16.73
N HIS A 199 -0.63 -6.89 -17.18
CA HIS A 199 -0.69 -5.58 -16.52
C HIS A 199 -2.12 -5.06 -16.46
N ARG A 200 -2.89 -5.25 -17.54
CA ARG A 200 -4.33 -4.95 -17.60
C ARG A 200 -5.13 -5.73 -16.57
N LEU A 201 -4.78 -6.98 -16.29
CA LEU A 201 -5.46 -7.79 -15.28
C LEU A 201 -5.15 -7.32 -13.87
N HIS A 202 -3.86 -7.12 -13.56
CA HIS A 202 -3.43 -6.59 -12.26
C HIS A 202 -4.12 -5.27 -11.93
N PHE A 203 -4.24 -4.40 -12.94
CA PHE A 203 -5.00 -3.17 -12.87
C PHE A 203 -6.46 -3.35 -12.51
N ILE A 204 -7.21 -4.17 -13.27
CA ILE A 204 -8.66 -4.30 -13.10
C ILE A 204 -9.00 -4.63 -11.64
N ILE A 205 -8.14 -5.41 -10.99
CA ILE A 205 -8.30 -5.78 -9.59
C ILE A 205 -8.14 -4.57 -8.67
N GLN A 206 -7.02 -3.84 -8.79
CA GLN A 206 -6.76 -2.65 -7.99
C GLN A 206 -7.82 -1.58 -8.19
N ARG A 207 -8.19 -1.32 -9.46
CA ARG A 207 -9.27 -0.41 -9.83
C ARG A 207 -10.60 -0.81 -9.20
N ASN A 208 -11.01 -2.07 -9.34
CA ASN A 208 -12.27 -2.54 -8.77
C ASN A 208 -12.26 -2.40 -7.24
N ASN A 209 -11.12 -2.62 -6.58
CA ASN A 209 -11.01 -2.44 -5.14
C ASN A 209 -11.25 -0.98 -4.74
N ILE A 210 -10.58 -0.02 -5.37
CA ILE A 210 -10.80 1.41 -5.05
C ILE A 210 -12.21 1.88 -5.43
N GLU A 211 -12.76 1.41 -6.55
CA GLU A 211 -14.13 1.71 -6.98
C GLU A 211 -15.15 1.19 -5.95
N ILE A 212 -15.00 -0.06 -5.50
CA ILE A 212 -15.85 -0.65 -4.45
C ILE A 212 -15.71 0.12 -3.14
N LYS A 213 -14.48 0.47 -2.74
CA LYS A 213 -14.26 1.27 -1.53
C LYS A 213 -15.00 2.61 -1.64
N ALA A 214 -14.87 3.32 -2.77
CA ALA A 214 -15.47 4.64 -2.95
C ALA A 214 -17.00 4.57 -2.90
N LEU A 215 -17.58 3.55 -3.53
CA LEU A 215 -19.03 3.29 -3.47
C LEU A 215 -19.51 3.06 -2.04
N PHE A 216 -18.78 2.27 -1.25
CA PHE A 216 -19.17 1.97 0.13
C PHE A 216 -18.95 3.15 1.08
N GLU A 217 -17.88 3.92 0.94
CA GLU A 217 -17.68 5.16 1.70
C GLU A 217 -18.79 6.18 1.39
N ALA A 218 -19.09 6.37 0.11
CA ALA A 218 -20.19 7.23 -0.30
C ALA A 218 -21.54 6.72 0.25
N PHE A 219 -21.75 5.41 0.29
CA PHE A 219 -22.97 4.83 0.85
C PHE A 219 -23.09 4.98 2.37
N VAL A 220 -21.98 4.83 3.11
CA VAL A 220 -21.91 5.08 4.56
C VAL A 220 -22.34 6.52 4.88
N HIS A 221 -21.95 7.46 4.03
CA HIS A 221 -22.27 8.90 4.14
C HIS A 221 -23.56 9.33 3.43
N ASP A 222 -24.43 8.39 3.05
CA ASP A 222 -25.72 8.64 2.41
C ASP A 222 -25.60 9.48 1.11
N LYS A 223 -24.54 9.25 0.31
CA LYS A 223 -24.22 9.97 -0.95
C LYS A 223 -24.49 9.18 -2.23
N VAL A 224 -24.84 7.89 -2.17
CA VAL A 224 -25.05 7.01 -3.34
C VAL A 224 -26.29 6.14 -3.15
N GLU A 225 -26.99 5.82 -4.24
CA GLU A 225 -28.18 4.95 -4.25
C GLU A 225 -27.84 3.45 -4.11
N ILE A 226 -28.72 2.73 -3.40
CA ILE A 226 -28.57 1.33 -2.98
C ILE A 226 -28.39 0.34 -4.16
N GLY A 227 -29.05 0.59 -5.31
CA GLY A 227 -29.16 -0.42 -6.38
C GLY A 227 -27.86 -0.74 -7.12
N GLU A 228 -26.93 0.21 -7.22
CA GLU A 228 -25.74 0.06 -8.07
C GLU A 228 -24.68 -0.84 -7.42
N ILE A 229 -24.57 -0.81 -6.09
CA ILE A 229 -23.47 -1.44 -5.33
C ILE A 229 -23.44 -2.96 -5.48
N LEU A 230 -24.60 -3.62 -5.47
CA LEU A 230 -24.66 -5.09 -5.59
C LEU A 230 -24.20 -5.58 -6.97
N VAL A 231 -24.47 -4.82 -8.02
CA VAL A 231 -24.04 -5.15 -9.39
C VAL A 231 -22.51 -5.13 -9.47
N TYR A 232 -21.87 -4.13 -8.86
CA TYR A 232 -20.41 -4.04 -8.79
C TYR A 232 -19.79 -5.21 -8.01
N LEU A 233 -20.34 -5.54 -6.84
CA LEU A 233 -19.87 -6.67 -6.04
C LEU A 233 -19.99 -8.00 -6.78
N GLU A 234 -21.10 -8.23 -7.49
CA GLU A 234 -21.30 -9.46 -8.26
C GLU A 234 -20.36 -9.55 -9.47
N LYS A 235 -20.14 -8.43 -10.17
CA LYS A 235 -19.15 -8.36 -11.27
C LYS A 235 -17.75 -8.69 -10.76
N HIS A 236 -17.36 -8.15 -9.61
CA HIS A 236 -16.07 -8.42 -8.98
C HIS A 236 -15.96 -9.89 -8.54
N TYR A 237 -16.99 -10.44 -7.89
CA TYR A 237 -17.06 -11.84 -7.49
C TYR A 237 -16.86 -12.80 -8.68
N ARG A 238 -17.60 -12.60 -9.77
CA ARG A 238 -17.48 -13.42 -10.99
C ARG A 238 -16.10 -13.28 -11.63
N PHE A 239 -15.52 -12.09 -11.59
CA PHE A 239 -14.16 -11.88 -12.08
C PHE A 239 -13.16 -12.72 -11.28
N ILE A 240 -13.22 -12.74 -9.94
CA ILE A 240 -12.33 -13.54 -9.10
C ILE A 240 -12.53 -15.05 -9.35
N GLN A 241 -13.79 -15.51 -9.41
CA GLN A 241 -14.11 -16.92 -9.54
C GLN A 241 -13.60 -17.54 -10.85
N ARG A 242 -13.70 -16.81 -11.97
CA ARG A 242 -13.33 -17.32 -13.31
C ARG A 242 -11.82 -17.35 -13.54
N ARG A 243 -11.02 -16.76 -12.66
CA ARG A 243 -9.58 -16.57 -12.91
C ARG A 243 -8.77 -17.71 -12.32
N THR A 244 -8.15 -18.46 -13.23
CA THR A 244 -7.21 -19.55 -12.91
C THR A 244 -5.87 -19.05 -12.37
N THR A 245 -5.54 -17.78 -12.61
CA THR A 245 -4.29 -17.15 -12.18
C THR A 245 -4.23 -16.83 -10.69
N TYR A 246 -5.37 -16.86 -9.99
CA TYR A 246 -5.39 -16.68 -8.55
C TYR A 246 -5.17 -18.00 -7.83
N SER A 247 -4.27 -17.98 -6.86
CA SER A 247 -4.17 -19.07 -5.89
C SER A 247 -5.47 -19.18 -5.09
N ASP A 248 -5.74 -20.35 -4.53
CA ASP A 248 -6.94 -20.56 -3.73
C ASP A 248 -6.95 -19.67 -2.47
N GLU A 249 -5.78 -19.38 -1.92
CA GLU A 249 -5.61 -18.41 -0.84
C GLU A 249 -6.00 -16.99 -1.27
N GLN A 250 -5.57 -16.54 -2.46
CA GLN A 250 -5.96 -15.24 -2.99
C GLN A 250 -7.47 -15.16 -3.25
N LYS A 251 -8.08 -16.23 -3.77
CA LYS A 251 -9.53 -16.32 -3.97
C LYS A 251 -10.27 -16.22 -2.63
N LEU A 252 -9.84 -16.99 -1.63
CA LEU A 252 -10.42 -16.95 -0.28
C LEU A 252 -10.34 -15.54 0.32
N ARG A 253 -9.19 -14.88 0.20
CA ARG A 253 -8.99 -13.50 0.68
C ARG A 253 -9.99 -12.51 0.09
N ASN A 254 -10.21 -12.60 -1.22
CA ASN A 254 -11.17 -11.74 -1.90
C ASN A 254 -12.63 -12.12 -1.60
N PHE A 255 -12.94 -13.41 -1.46
CA PHE A 255 -14.29 -13.86 -1.11
C PHE A 255 -14.70 -13.41 0.29
N ASN A 256 -13.79 -13.43 1.26
CA ASN A 256 -14.03 -12.89 2.59
C ASN A 256 -14.32 -11.39 2.53
N PHE A 257 -13.53 -10.64 1.77
CA PHE A 257 -13.77 -9.21 1.54
C PHE A 257 -15.18 -8.93 0.99
N ILE A 258 -15.58 -9.62 -0.09
CA ILE A 258 -16.92 -9.49 -0.67
C ILE A 258 -18.02 -9.89 0.33
N LYS A 259 -17.81 -10.95 1.11
CA LYS A 259 -18.75 -11.40 2.14
C LYS A 259 -18.99 -10.31 3.19
N PHE A 260 -17.93 -9.65 3.67
CA PHE A 260 -18.06 -8.55 4.63
C PHE A 260 -18.79 -7.34 4.03
N LEU A 261 -18.51 -6.99 2.78
CA LEU A 261 -19.20 -5.91 2.07
C LEU A 261 -20.69 -6.19 1.85
N ARG A 262 -21.08 -7.44 1.54
CA ARG A 262 -22.49 -7.83 1.46
C ARG A 262 -23.21 -7.67 2.80
N LYS A 263 -22.56 -8.03 3.92
CA LYS A 263 -23.10 -7.80 5.27
C LYS A 263 -23.29 -6.31 5.55
N LEU A 264 -22.27 -5.50 5.24
CA LEU A 264 -22.30 -4.05 5.40
C LEU A 264 -23.44 -3.42 4.58
N TYR A 265 -23.61 -3.84 3.33
CA TYR A 265 -24.70 -3.40 2.46
C TYR A 265 -26.09 -3.67 3.07
N ILE A 266 -26.32 -4.89 3.59
CA ILE A 266 -27.59 -5.25 4.24
C ILE A 266 -27.84 -4.35 5.44
N TYR A 267 -26.80 -4.10 6.23
CA TYR A 267 -26.88 -3.23 7.40
C TYR A 267 -27.25 -1.78 7.02
N LEU A 268 -26.52 -1.17 6.08
CA LEU A 268 -26.76 0.20 5.63
C LEU A 268 -28.14 0.36 5.00
N THR A 269 -28.62 -0.64 4.27
CA THR A 269 -29.99 -0.64 3.72
C THR A 269 -31.03 -0.62 4.85
N LYS A 270 -30.86 -1.45 5.90
CA LYS A 270 -31.77 -1.46 7.06
C LYS A 270 -31.79 -0.12 7.81
N ARG A 271 -30.63 0.55 7.92
CA ARG A 271 -30.50 1.90 8.50
C ARG A 271 -31.40 2.91 7.77
N ILE A 272 -31.46 2.84 6.45
CA ILE A 272 -32.25 3.75 5.60
C ILE A 272 -33.74 3.42 5.66
N THR A 273 -34.11 2.13 5.73
CA THR A 273 -35.52 1.71 5.52
C THR A 273 -36.35 1.51 6.80
N PHE A 274 -35.76 1.49 8.01
CA PHE A 274 -36.48 1.16 9.25
C PHE A 274 -36.14 2.05 10.45
N ASN A 275 -37.05 2.09 11.45
CA ASN A 275 -36.82 2.66 12.79
C ASN A 275 -35.65 1.95 13.47
N PHE A 276 -34.45 2.45 13.23
CA PHE A 276 -33.19 1.80 13.51
C PHE A 276 -32.88 1.84 15.02
N ASN A 277 -32.91 0.69 15.68
CA ASN A 277 -32.53 0.59 17.10
C ASN A 277 -31.01 0.73 17.24
N LYS A 278 -30.57 1.87 17.79
CA LYS A 278 -29.15 2.20 17.98
C LYS A 278 -28.37 1.17 18.81
N GLU A 279 -28.99 0.58 19.83
CA GLU A 279 -28.31 -0.43 20.67
C GLU A 279 -28.11 -1.76 19.93
N THR A 280 -29.14 -2.19 19.18
CA THR A 280 -29.01 -3.38 18.31
C THR A 280 -27.95 -3.15 17.24
N ALA A 281 -27.95 -1.97 16.63
CA ALA A 281 -26.97 -1.58 15.63
C ALA A 281 -25.53 -1.59 16.14
N LYS A 282 -25.31 -1.00 17.31
CA LYS A 282 -24.01 -0.97 17.98
C LYS A 282 -23.49 -2.39 18.22
N LYS A 283 -24.36 -3.30 18.67
CA LYS A 283 -24.01 -4.71 18.87
C LYS A 283 -23.65 -5.41 17.56
N GLU A 284 -24.44 -5.20 16.50
CA GLU A 284 -24.19 -5.78 15.18
C GLU A 284 -22.86 -5.31 14.57
N ILE A 285 -22.55 -4.00 14.62
CA ILE A 285 -21.29 -3.47 14.10
C ILE A 285 -20.10 -3.99 14.91
N THR A 286 -20.16 -3.97 16.25
CA THR A 286 -19.08 -4.50 17.10
C THR A 286 -18.83 -5.98 16.80
N THR A 287 -19.88 -6.77 16.57
CA THR A 287 -19.75 -8.18 16.18
C THR A 287 -19.08 -8.32 14.83
N TRP A 288 -19.47 -7.48 13.85
CA TRP A 288 -18.88 -7.48 12.51
C TRP A 288 -17.38 -7.10 12.53
N ILE A 289 -16.98 -6.09 13.31
CA ILE A 289 -15.55 -5.73 13.50
C ILE A 289 -14.78 -6.92 14.07
N ALA A 290 -15.30 -7.57 15.13
CA ALA A 290 -14.65 -8.72 15.73
C ALA A 290 -14.50 -9.91 14.75
N GLU A 291 -15.48 -10.14 13.87
CA GLU A 291 -15.39 -11.15 12.81
C GLU A 291 -14.29 -10.81 11.78
N ILE A 292 -14.17 -9.53 11.39
CA ILE A 292 -13.11 -9.06 10.49
C ILE A 292 -11.75 -9.31 11.13
N GLU A 293 -11.58 -8.94 12.40
CA GLU A 293 -10.34 -9.15 13.16
C GLU A 293 -9.97 -10.62 13.27
N LYS A 294 -10.93 -11.48 13.59
CA LYS A 294 -10.73 -12.93 13.68
C LYS A 294 -10.29 -13.56 12.35
N THR A 295 -10.66 -12.96 11.22
CA THR A 295 -10.29 -13.47 9.90
C THR A 295 -8.80 -13.22 9.60
N GLY A 296 -8.17 -12.25 10.26
CA GLY A 296 -6.75 -11.90 10.12
C GLY A 296 -6.39 -11.56 8.67
N THR A 297 -5.20 -12.03 8.24
CA THR A 297 -4.64 -11.78 6.90
C THR A 297 -5.44 -12.41 5.75
N ASN A 298 -6.45 -13.22 6.06
CA ASN A 298 -7.37 -13.82 5.08
C ASN A 298 -8.39 -12.82 4.51
N THR A 299 -8.18 -11.51 4.65
CA THR A 299 -8.97 -10.46 4.02
C THR A 299 -8.03 -9.40 3.43
N ILE A 300 -8.24 -8.98 2.18
CA ILE A 300 -7.31 -8.09 1.46
C ILE A 300 -7.27 -6.66 2.01
N ASP A 301 -8.34 -6.22 2.68
CA ASP A 301 -8.49 -4.85 3.20
C ASP A 301 -9.11 -4.84 4.60
N GLN A 302 -8.65 -5.76 5.46
CA GLN A 302 -9.09 -5.85 6.86
C GLN A 302 -9.04 -4.49 7.60
N PRO A 303 -7.95 -3.69 7.50
CA PRO A 303 -7.87 -2.43 8.23
C PRO A 303 -8.92 -1.40 7.79
N TRP A 304 -9.18 -1.33 6.48
CA TRP A 304 -10.21 -0.43 5.92
C TRP A 304 -11.63 -0.89 6.28
N LEU A 305 -11.92 -2.19 6.22
CA LEU A 305 -13.22 -2.70 6.69
C LEU A 305 -13.43 -2.36 8.17
N LYS A 306 -12.41 -2.54 9.01
CA LYS A 306 -12.46 -2.16 10.41
C LYS A 306 -12.74 -0.67 10.60
N SER A 307 -12.05 0.21 9.86
CA SER A 307 -12.26 1.67 9.98
C SER A 307 -13.68 2.11 9.60
N ILE A 308 -14.32 1.45 8.62
CA ILE A 308 -15.75 1.69 8.33
C ILE A 308 -16.62 1.35 9.53
N GLY A 309 -16.37 0.21 10.18
CA GLY A 309 -17.14 -0.18 11.36
C GLY A 309 -16.97 0.80 12.50
N GLU A 310 -15.74 1.27 12.73
CA GLU A 310 -15.45 2.29 13.75
C GLU A 310 -16.18 3.60 13.43
N THR A 311 -16.17 4.03 12.17
CA THR A 311 -16.90 5.22 11.71
C THR A 311 -18.40 5.10 11.98
N LEU A 312 -19.00 3.95 11.64
CA LEU A 312 -20.42 3.69 11.91
C LEU A 312 -20.74 3.65 13.41
N LEU A 313 -19.84 3.14 14.25
CA LEU A 313 -20.01 3.17 15.71
C LEU A 313 -19.97 4.60 16.25
N ASP A 314 -19.11 5.45 15.69
CA ASP A 314 -18.99 6.84 16.08
C ASP A 314 -20.25 7.65 15.74
N GLU A 315 -20.87 7.40 14.58
CA GLU A 315 -22.17 8.00 14.20
C GLU A 315 -23.32 7.62 15.15
N LEU A 316 -23.19 6.49 15.86
CA LEU A 316 -24.20 6.03 16.82
C LEU A 316 -24.03 6.61 18.22
N LYS A 317 -22.89 7.26 18.53
CA LYS A 317 -22.70 7.92 19.82
C LYS A 317 -23.72 9.05 19.97
N PRO A 318 -24.23 9.31 21.19
CA PRO A 318 -25.03 10.49 21.42
C PRO A 318 -24.20 11.71 21.02
N ASN A 319 -24.76 12.60 20.19
CA ASN A 319 -24.12 13.87 19.89
C ASN A 319 -23.71 14.50 21.22
N ALA A 320 -22.42 14.78 21.40
CA ALA A 320 -22.01 15.70 22.44
C ALA A 320 -22.88 16.96 22.28
N PRO A 321 -23.43 17.53 23.37
CA PRO A 321 -24.17 18.78 23.25
C PRO A 321 -23.27 19.74 22.49
N ARG A 322 -23.75 20.23 21.34
CA ARG A 322 -23.10 21.33 20.63
C ARG A 322 -23.00 22.44 21.66
N SER A 323 -21.81 22.66 22.20
CA SER A 323 -21.53 23.89 22.92
C SER A 323 -21.93 25.02 21.97
N GLU A 324 -22.79 25.88 22.48
CA GLU A 324 -23.46 26.94 21.76
C GLU A 324 -22.48 27.72 20.90
N GLN A 325 -23.01 28.18 19.78
CA GLN A 325 -22.42 29.17 18.90
C GLN A 325 -21.81 30.31 19.73
N ASN A 326 -20.48 30.44 19.72
CA ASN A 326 -19.87 31.74 19.95
C ASN A 326 -20.05 32.54 18.65
N THR A 327 -21.19 33.22 18.55
CA THR A 327 -21.25 34.50 17.84
C THR A 327 -20.37 35.49 18.59
N PHE A 328 -19.28 35.93 17.97
CA PHE A 328 -18.68 37.25 18.17
C PHE A 328 -18.27 37.81 16.83
#